data_AF-A0A2Z2J140-F1
#
_entry.id   AF-A0A2Z2J140-F1
#
_cell.length_a   1.000
_cell.length_b   1.000
_cell.length_c   1.000
_cell.angle_alpha   90.00
_cell.angle_beta   90.00
_cell.angle_gamma   90.00
#
_symmetry.space_group_name_H-M   'P 1'
#
loop_
_entity.id
_entity.type
_entity.pdbx_description
1 polymer ?
#
loop_
_entity_poly.entity_id
_entity_poly.type
_entity_poly.pdbx_seq_one_letter_code
_entity_poly.pdbx_strand_id
1 'polypeptide(L)'
;MVEQYLLESTARELVRLAMHAQGLDALLVPRQASSGENAGKPPARRGSKPPLSVSIVDLKMETEQLLGRWCAQVASESPESGLPPGRGSGGQLMATRADWLRERLWVIESAVWGTLCCEELVAQARMVEDVVAPADGDVIDPPPFGTARQLARWCRLLGSPMSRSTIQRAVADGRLPSVVAPNGQVLIETEAVLELARLN
;
A
#
# COMPACT_ATOMS: atom_id res chain seq x y z
N MET A 1 -14.78 -5.79 -30.41
CA MET A 1 -15.19 -4.51 -29.80
C MET A 1 -15.26 -4.74 -28.30
N VAL A 2 -14.48 -3.99 -27.54
CA VAL A 2 -14.37 -4.15 -26.09
C VAL A 2 -15.67 -3.71 -25.40
N GLU A 3 -16.03 -4.35 -24.30
CA GLU A 3 -17.22 -3.97 -23.52
C GLU A 3 -17.03 -2.59 -22.88
N GLN A 4 -18.05 -1.74 -22.96
CA GLN A 4 -17.97 -0.33 -22.54
C GLN A 4 -17.54 -0.16 -21.07
N TYR A 5 -18.06 -0.99 -20.17
CA TYR A 5 -17.69 -0.92 -18.75
C TYR A 5 -16.21 -1.26 -18.51
N LEU A 6 -15.63 -2.13 -19.34
CA LEU A 6 -14.24 -2.54 -19.23
C LEU A 6 -13.31 -1.42 -19.73
N LEU A 7 -13.70 -0.71 -20.81
CA LEU A 7 -12.99 0.49 -21.25
C LEU A 7 -13.03 1.60 -20.20
N GLU A 8 -14.20 1.85 -19.59
CA GLU A 8 -14.34 2.84 -18.51
C GLU A 8 -13.51 2.47 -17.28
N SER A 9 -13.51 1.19 -16.89
CA SER A 9 -12.66 0.69 -15.81
C SER A 9 -11.20 0.90 -16.16
N THR A 10 -10.77 0.54 -17.38
CA THR A 10 -9.38 0.69 -17.84
C THR A 10 -8.95 2.15 -17.82
N ALA A 11 -9.80 3.08 -18.27
CA ALA A 11 -9.51 4.50 -18.23
C ALA A 11 -9.24 5.00 -16.80
N ARG A 12 -10.10 4.59 -15.84
CA ARG A 12 -9.93 4.93 -14.42
C ARG A 12 -8.68 4.30 -13.82
N GLU A 13 -8.43 3.03 -14.09
CA GLU A 13 -7.27 2.31 -13.56
C GLU A 13 -5.94 2.85 -14.11
N LEU A 14 -5.90 3.30 -15.38
CA LEU A 14 -4.72 3.96 -15.94
C LEU A 14 -4.40 5.29 -15.25
N VAL A 15 -5.42 6.07 -14.84
CA VAL A 15 -5.23 7.29 -14.02
C VAL A 15 -4.63 6.92 -12.67
N ARG A 16 -5.18 5.91 -12.00
CA ARG A 16 -4.66 5.44 -10.70
C ARG A 16 -3.22 4.94 -10.82
N LEU A 17 -2.93 4.15 -11.84
CA LEU A 17 -1.59 3.66 -12.12
C LEU A 17 -0.60 4.82 -12.32
N ALA A 18 -0.98 5.84 -13.09
CA ALA A 18 -0.14 7.02 -13.30
C ALA A 18 0.14 7.77 -11.98
N MET A 19 -0.86 7.88 -11.10
CA MET A 19 -0.70 8.48 -9.76
C MET A 19 0.22 7.65 -8.84
N HIS A 20 0.09 6.32 -8.86
CA HIS A 20 0.82 5.42 -7.96
C HIS A 20 2.22 5.03 -8.47
N ALA A 21 2.52 5.26 -9.74
CA ALA A 21 3.78 4.84 -10.35
C ALA A 21 5.03 5.39 -9.63
N GLN A 22 5.00 6.65 -9.16
CA GLN A 22 6.11 7.21 -8.37
C GLN A 22 6.24 6.57 -6.97
N GLY A 23 5.14 6.08 -6.42
CA GLY A 23 5.13 5.36 -5.15
C GLY A 23 5.92 4.05 -5.20
N LEU A 24 5.91 3.35 -6.34
CA LEU A 24 6.77 2.17 -6.54
C LEU A 24 8.25 2.51 -6.42
N ASP A 25 8.69 3.62 -7.02
CA ASP A 25 10.08 4.08 -6.88
C ASP A 25 10.41 4.44 -5.43
N ALA A 26 9.48 5.09 -4.73
CA ALA A 26 9.67 5.46 -3.33
C ALA A 26 9.83 4.23 -2.42
N LEU A 27 9.14 3.13 -2.71
CA LEU A 27 9.26 1.86 -1.96
C LEU A 27 10.61 1.17 -2.17
N LEU A 28 11.34 1.50 -3.26
CA LEU A 28 12.69 1.02 -3.52
C LEU A 28 13.76 1.89 -2.83
N VAL A 29 13.39 2.98 -2.16
CA VAL A 29 14.31 3.77 -1.35
C VAL A 29 14.17 3.36 0.11
N PRO A 30 15.25 2.90 0.78
CA PRO A 30 15.19 2.57 2.20
C PRO A 30 14.74 3.79 3.01
N ARG A 31 13.58 3.69 3.70
CA ARG A 31 13.08 4.77 4.55
C ARG A 31 14.12 5.12 5.63
N GLN A 32 14.51 6.39 5.67
CA GLN A 32 15.21 6.95 6.81
C GLN A 32 14.14 7.21 7.87
N ALA A 33 14.27 6.61 9.07
CA ALA A 33 13.33 6.84 10.15
C ALA A 33 13.20 8.35 10.43
N SER A 34 11.96 8.82 10.58
CA SER A 34 11.64 10.23 10.81
C SER A 34 12.37 10.73 12.07
N SER A 35 12.93 11.94 12.04
CA SER A 35 13.55 12.54 13.22
C SER A 35 12.47 12.69 14.32
N GLY A 36 12.51 11.80 15.31
CA GLY A 36 11.45 11.62 16.31
C GLY A 36 11.15 10.15 16.61
N GLU A 37 11.18 9.26 15.62
CA GLU A 37 10.96 7.80 15.84
C GLU A 37 12.10 7.14 16.63
N ASN A 38 13.29 7.77 16.63
CA ASN A 38 14.48 7.38 17.38
C ASN A 38 14.87 8.40 18.46
N ALA A 39 13.98 9.32 18.86
CA ALA A 39 14.28 10.26 19.94
C ALA A 39 14.69 9.47 21.22
N GLY A 40 15.95 9.57 21.61
CA GLY A 40 16.52 8.89 22.78
C GLY A 40 17.18 7.52 22.54
N LYS A 41 17.21 6.99 21.31
CA LYS A 41 18.00 5.79 20.99
C LYS A 41 19.36 6.20 20.39
N PRO A 42 20.49 5.64 20.88
CA PRO A 42 21.78 5.89 20.25
C PRO A 42 21.70 5.50 18.75
N PRO A 43 22.33 6.26 17.84
CA PRO A 43 22.31 5.93 16.43
C PRO A 43 22.81 4.49 16.26
N ALA A 44 21.98 3.63 15.68
CA ALA A 44 22.33 2.25 15.46
C ALA A 44 23.63 2.21 14.63
N ARG A 45 24.69 1.64 15.22
CA ARG A 45 25.98 1.44 14.56
C ARG A 45 25.77 0.70 13.24
N ARG A 46 26.35 1.24 12.16
CA ARG A 46 26.67 0.61 10.86
C ARG A 46 26.15 -0.84 10.74
N GLY A 47 24.85 -0.99 10.52
CA GLY A 47 24.24 -2.22 10.08
C GLY A 47 23.93 -2.10 8.59
N SER A 48 24.05 -3.20 7.85
CA SER A 48 23.59 -3.28 6.47
C SER A 48 22.14 -2.77 6.39
N LYS A 49 21.86 -1.90 5.42
CA LYS A 49 20.49 -1.45 5.14
C LYS A 49 19.59 -2.69 4.97
N PRO A 50 18.36 -2.69 5.50
CA PRO A 50 17.43 -3.80 5.28
C PRO A 50 17.34 -4.09 3.77
N PRO A 51 17.35 -5.37 3.37
CA PRO A 51 17.36 -5.75 1.96
C PRO A 51 16.12 -5.19 1.25
N LEU A 52 16.31 -4.75 0.00
CA LEU A 52 15.21 -4.39 -0.89
C LEU A 52 14.24 -5.56 -1.01
N SER A 53 12.93 -5.27 -0.99
CA SER A 53 11.92 -6.29 -1.28
C SER A 53 11.98 -6.65 -2.76
N VAL A 54 12.46 -7.86 -3.08
CA VAL A 54 12.58 -8.37 -4.45
C VAL A 54 11.23 -8.32 -5.16
N SER A 55 10.14 -8.64 -4.47
CA SER A 55 8.79 -8.60 -5.03
C SER A 55 8.34 -7.21 -5.48
N ILE A 56 8.81 -6.13 -4.85
CA ILE A 56 8.50 -4.75 -5.28
C ILE A 56 9.29 -4.39 -6.54
N VAL A 57 10.53 -4.88 -6.66
CA VAL A 57 11.33 -4.73 -7.88
C VAL A 57 10.68 -5.49 -9.03
N ASP A 58 10.26 -6.73 -8.80
CA ASP A 58 9.59 -7.56 -9.81
C ASP A 58 8.30 -6.89 -10.29
N LEU A 59 7.42 -6.48 -9.37
CA LEU A 59 6.18 -5.77 -9.70
C LEU A 59 6.45 -4.52 -10.54
N LYS A 60 7.50 -3.76 -10.20
CA LYS A 60 7.90 -2.58 -10.97
C LYS A 60 8.33 -2.99 -12.38
N MET A 61 9.21 -3.96 -12.52
CA MET A 61 9.71 -4.42 -13.82
C MET A 61 8.60 -4.98 -14.70
N GLU A 62 7.67 -5.74 -14.13
CA GLU A 62 6.50 -6.29 -14.82
C GLU A 62 5.57 -5.17 -15.31
N THR A 63 5.28 -4.18 -14.46
CA THR A 63 4.46 -3.01 -14.82
C THR A 63 5.08 -2.22 -15.97
N GLU A 64 6.40 -1.98 -15.92
CA GLU A 64 7.13 -1.25 -16.97
C GLU A 64 7.08 -1.98 -18.31
N GLN A 65 7.26 -3.31 -18.30
CA GLN A 65 7.21 -4.17 -19.47
C GLN A 65 5.80 -4.27 -20.04
N LEU A 66 4.79 -4.42 -19.19
CA LEU A 66 3.38 -4.50 -19.60
C LEU A 66 2.95 -3.24 -20.35
N LEU A 67 3.20 -2.07 -19.74
CA LEU A 67 2.88 -0.78 -20.36
C LEU A 67 3.66 -0.57 -21.65
N GLY A 68 4.95 -0.94 -21.67
CA GLY A 68 5.78 -0.86 -22.86
C GLY A 68 5.25 -1.71 -24.01
N ARG A 69 4.87 -2.96 -23.73
CA ARG A 69 4.29 -3.89 -24.70
C ARG A 69 2.98 -3.34 -25.29
N TRP A 70 2.05 -2.89 -24.45
CA TRP A 70 0.78 -2.37 -24.95
C TRP A 70 0.92 -1.05 -25.68
N CYS A 71 1.84 -0.17 -25.27
CA CYS A 71 2.17 1.03 -26.04
C CYS A 71 2.69 0.67 -27.44
N ALA A 72 3.59 -0.30 -27.54
CA ALA A 72 4.12 -0.76 -28.83
C ALA A 72 3.01 -1.39 -29.69
N GLN A 73 2.12 -2.18 -29.09
CA GLN A 73 1.01 -2.82 -29.78
C GLN A 73 0.04 -1.77 -30.37
N VAL A 74 -0.39 -0.79 -29.57
CA VAL A 74 -1.25 0.32 -30.03
C VAL A 74 -0.60 1.08 -31.19
N ALA A 75 0.70 1.40 -31.07
CA ALA A 75 1.44 2.09 -32.11
C ALA A 75 1.56 1.26 -33.40
N SER A 76 1.63 -0.07 -33.29
CA SER A 76 1.69 -0.97 -34.45
C SER A 76 0.33 -1.14 -35.15
N GLU A 77 -0.76 -1.12 -34.38
CA GLU A 77 -2.14 -1.27 -34.89
C GLU A 77 -2.59 -0.01 -35.64
N SER A 78 -2.27 1.17 -35.11
CA SER A 78 -2.67 2.45 -35.71
C SER A 78 -1.51 3.44 -35.74
N PRO A 79 -0.95 3.76 -36.93
CA PRO A 79 0.07 4.78 -37.08
C PRO A 79 -0.38 6.18 -36.61
N GLU A 80 -1.70 6.46 -36.65
CA GLU A 80 -2.30 7.72 -36.21
C GLU A 80 -2.24 7.90 -34.69
N SER A 81 -2.04 6.83 -33.93
CA SER A 81 -1.83 6.89 -32.49
C SER A 81 -0.50 7.58 -32.12
N GLY A 82 0.42 7.73 -33.07
CA GLY A 82 1.72 8.36 -32.86
C GLY A 82 2.73 7.45 -32.16
N LEU A 83 3.88 8.02 -31.79
CA LEU A 83 4.97 7.23 -31.20
C LEU A 83 4.76 6.99 -29.70
N PRO A 84 5.05 5.78 -29.20
CA PRO A 84 4.95 5.47 -27.79
C PRO A 84 6.05 6.19 -26.99
N PRO A 85 5.80 6.55 -25.72
CA PRO A 85 6.80 7.17 -24.87
C PRO A 85 7.99 6.23 -24.61
N GLY A 86 9.18 6.66 -25.05
CA GLY A 86 10.44 5.91 -24.92
C GLY A 86 11.50 6.59 -24.06
N ARG A 87 11.28 7.84 -23.61
CA ARG A 87 12.23 8.59 -22.79
C ARG A 87 11.74 8.68 -21.36
N GLY A 88 12.64 8.49 -20.39
CA GLY A 88 12.35 8.48 -18.96
C GLY A 88 12.82 7.18 -18.31
N SER A 89 12.61 7.06 -17.00
CA SER A 89 12.92 5.87 -16.22
C SER A 89 11.96 5.73 -15.05
N GLY A 90 11.71 4.50 -14.60
CA GLY A 90 10.93 4.25 -13.40
C GLY A 90 9.48 4.72 -13.50
N GLY A 91 8.94 5.16 -12.37
CA GLY A 91 7.55 5.58 -12.21
C GLY A 91 7.14 6.71 -13.15
N GLN A 92 8.05 7.63 -13.52
CA GLN A 92 7.74 8.69 -14.48
C GLN A 92 7.44 8.14 -15.87
N LEU A 93 8.22 7.16 -16.34
CA LEU A 93 8.00 6.53 -17.64
C LEU A 93 6.70 5.72 -17.64
N MET A 94 6.43 5.00 -16.54
CA MET A 94 5.17 4.27 -16.36
C MET A 94 3.96 5.21 -16.43
N ALA A 95 3.97 6.31 -15.67
CA ALA A 95 2.88 7.29 -15.68
C ALA A 95 2.65 7.87 -17.08
N THR A 96 3.73 8.26 -17.76
CA THR A 96 3.66 8.79 -19.13
C THR A 96 3.06 7.76 -20.10
N ARG A 97 3.42 6.48 -19.98
CA ARG A 97 2.86 5.40 -20.81
C ARG A 97 1.39 5.12 -20.48
N ALA A 98 1.02 5.14 -19.21
CA ALA A 98 -0.36 4.94 -18.77
C ALA A 98 -1.28 6.05 -19.33
N ASP A 99 -0.86 7.31 -19.25
CA ASP A 99 -1.59 8.43 -19.86
C ASP A 99 -1.67 8.32 -21.38
N TRP A 100 -0.55 7.97 -22.03
CA TRP A 100 -0.52 7.78 -23.48
C TRP A 100 -1.52 6.70 -23.92
N LEU A 101 -1.58 5.57 -23.23
CA LEU A 101 -2.55 4.50 -23.48
C LEU A 101 -3.99 4.96 -23.24
N ARG A 102 -4.24 5.72 -22.17
CA ARG A 102 -5.56 6.24 -21.81
C ARG A 102 -6.14 7.14 -22.90
N GLU A 103 -5.32 8.01 -23.48
CA GLU A 103 -5.69 8.87 -24.60
C GLU A 103 -5.97 8.09 -25.91
N ARG A 104 -5.55 6.81 -25.98
CA ARG A 104 -5.63 5.94 -27.16
C ARG A 104 -6.50 4.73 -26.96
N LEU A 105 -7.39 4.77 -25.96
CA LEU A 105 -8.37 3.71 -25.72
C LEU A 105 -9.26 3.44 -26.94
N TRP A 106 -9.47 4.44 -27.81
CA TRP A 106 -10.17 4.28 -29.09
C TRP A 106 -9.52 3.25 -30.03
N VAL A 107 -8.19 3.10 -30.00
CA VAL A 107 -7.49 2.04 -30.76
C VAL A 107 -7.82 0.68 -30.13
N ILE A 108 -7.70 0.60 -28.81
CA ILE A 108 -7.90 -0.61 -28.02
C ILE A 108 -9.35 -1.12 -28.15
N GLU A 109 -10.34 -0.23 -28.14
CA GLU A 109 -11.77 -0.54 -28.27
C GLU A 109 -12.08 -1.35 -29.54
N SER A 110 -11.46 -0.96 -30.66
CA SER A 110 -11.68 -1.59 -31.96
C SER A 110 -10.85 -2.85 -32.20
N ALA A 111 -9.77 -3.04 -31.42
CA ALA A 111 -8.80 -4.10 -31.66
C ALA A 111 -9.29 -5.49 -31.21
N VAL A 112 -8.87 -6.53 -31.94
CA VAL A 112 -9.18 -7.93 -31.60
C VAL A 112 -8.55 -8.37 -30.27
N TRP A 113 -7.44 -7.76 -29.89
CA TRP A 113 -6.71 -7.99 -28.64
C TRP A 113 -7.15 -7.02 -27.52
N GLY A 114 -8.11 -6.13 -27.78
CA GLY A 114 -8.48 -5.03 -26.90
C GLY A 114 -8.95 -5.45 -25.51
N THR A 115 -9.77 -6.51 -25.43
CA THR A 115 -10.29 -7.04 -24.16
C THR A 115 -9.15 -7.52 -23.28
N LEU A 116 -8.23 -8.32 -23.83
CA LEU A 116 -7.06 -8.82 -23.10
C LEU A 116 -6.18 -7.67 -22.59
N CYS A 117 -5.96 -6.64 -23.42
CA CYS A 117 -5.22 -5.44 -23.01
C CYS A 117 -5.87 -4.76 -21.81
N CYS A 118 -7.18 -4.55 -21.85
CA CYS A 118 -7.91 -3.91 -20.77
C CYS A 118 -7.84 -4.73 -19.47
N GLU A 119 -8.05 -6.05 -19.55
CA GLU A 119 -7.98 -6.95 -18.40
C GLU A 119 -6.61 -6.92 -17.73
N GLU A 120 -5.54 -7.04 -18.52
CA GLU A 120 -4.17 -7.00 -17.99
C GLU A 120 -3.83 -5.64 -17.37
N LEU A 121 -4.22 -4.53 -18.02
CA LEU A 121 -3.98 -3.18 -17.49
C LEU A 121 -4.73 -2.94 -16.18
N VAL A 122 -5.99 -3.35 -16.10
CA VAL A 122 -6.81 -3.25 -14.88
C VAL A 122 -6.22 -4.09 -13.75
N ALA A 123 -5.86 -5.34 -14.03
CA ALA A 123 -5.26 -6.23 -13.04
C ALA A 123 -3.93 -5.66 -12.52
N GLN A 124 -3.06 -5.20 -13.41
CA GLN A 124 -1.76 -4.63 -13.03
C GLN A 124 -1.91 -3.35 -12.21
N ALA A 125 -2.81 -2.45 -12.61
CA ALA A 125 -3.05 -1.21 -11.90
C ALA A 125 -3.50 -1.45 -10.46
N ARG A 126 -4.40 -2.42 -10.24
CA ARG A 126 -4.86 -2.80 -8.90
C ARG A 126 -3.75 -3.39 -8.04
N MET A 127 -2.92 -4.28 -8.61
CA MET A 127 -1.75 -4.81 -7.89
C MET A 127 -0.78 -3.70 -7.47
N VAL A 128 -0.59 -2.68 -8.31
CA VAL A 128 0.23 -1.51 -7.99
C VAL A 128 -0.39 -0.68 -6.87
N GLU A 129 -1.71 -0.43 -6.94
CA GLU A 129 -2.46 0.28 -5.90
C GLU A 129 -2.35 -0.44 -4.55
N ASP A 130 -2.59 -1.75 -4.51
CA ASP A 130 -2.51 -2.57 -3.29
C ASP A 130 -1.13 -2.50 -2.61
N VAL A 131 -0.06 -2.33 -3.38
CA VAL A 131 1.32 -2.23 -2.86
C VAL A 131 1.70 -0.80 -2.47
N VAL A 132 1.29 0.20 -3.25
CA VAL A 132 1.70 1.61 -3.06
C VAL A 132 0.82 2.33 -2.04
N ALA A 133 -0.48 2.06 -2.09
CA ALA A 133 -1.50 2.64 -1.24
C ALA A 133 -2.43 1.50 -0.79
N PRO A 134 -1.90 0.52 -0.01
CA PRO A 134 -2.75 -0.50 0.58
C PRO A 134 -3.89 0.22 1.28
N ALA A 135 -5.13 -0.17 0.99
CA ALA A 135 -6.27 0.26 1.79
C ALA A 135 -5.85 0.12 3.26
N ASP A 136 -6.00 1.19 4.05
CA ASP A 136 -5.68 1.15 5.48
C ASP A 136 -6.20 -0.18 5.99
N GLY A 137 -5.27 -1.06 6.38
CA GLY A 137 -5.46 -2.51 6.33
C GLY A 137 -6.77 -2.90 6.98
N ASP A 138 -7.33 -4.06 6.56
CA ASP A 138 -8.44 -4.77 7.20
C ASP A 138 -8.77 -4.16 8.55
N VAL A 139 -10.00 -3.70 8.81
CA VAL A 139 -10.38 -3.24 10.16
C VAL A 139 -10.04 -4.38 11.13
N ILE A 140 -8.82 -4.36 11.68
CA ILE A 140 -8.34 -5.35 12.62
C ILE A 140 -8.95 -4.81 13.89
N ASP A 141 -10.11 -5.34 14.22
CA ASP A 141 -10.74 -5.02 15.48
C ASP A 141 -9.76 -5.42 16.60
N PRO A 142 -9.56 -4.55 17.59
CA PRO A 142 -8.79 -4.92 18.75
C PRO A 142 -9.40 -6.18 19.37
N PRO A 143 -8.59 -7.18 19.76
CA PRO A 143 -9.14 -8.39 20.38
C PRO A 143 -9.90 -7.99 21.66
N PRO A 144 -10.94 -8.71 22.08
CA PRO A 144 -11.73 -8.35 23.27
C PRO A 144 -10.87 -8.36 24.56
N PHE A 145 -9.80 -9.16 24.56
CA PHE A 145 -8.80 -9.20 25.63
C PHE A 145 -7.39 -9.17 25.06
N GLY A 146 -6.46 -8.54 25.79
CA GLY A 146 -5.05 -8.52 25.41
C GLY A 146 -4.12 -8.30 26.58
N THR A 147 -2.84 -8.58 26.37
CA THR A 147 -1.79 -8.22 27.33
C THR A 147 -1.58 -6.70 27.32
N ALA A 148 -1.07 -6.13 28.42
CA ALA A 148 -0.78 -4.69 28.51
C ALA A 148 0.12 -4.16 27.37
N ARG A 149 0.99 -5.01 26.81
CA ARG A 149 1.85 -4.66 25.65
C ARG A 149 1.05 -4.62 24.35
N GLN A 150 0.14 -5.58 24.13
CA GLN A 150 -0.74 -5.60 22.96
C GLN A 150 -1.71 -4.41 23.01
N LEU A 151 -2.30 -4.11 24.17
CA LEU A 151 -3.24 -3.01 24.32
C LEU A 151 -2.57 -1.63 24.18
N ALA A 152 -1.36 -1.44 24.70
CA ALA A 152 -0.61 -0.20 24.45
C ALA A 152 -0.34 0.04 22.95
N ARG A 153 -0.16 -1.03 22.17
CA ARG A 153 -0.04 -0.93 20.71
C ARG A 153 -1.37 -0.51 20.07
N TRP A 154 -2.48 -1.09 20.52
CA TRP A 154 -3.82 -0.75 20.05
C TRP A 154 -4.22 0.69 20.36
N CYS A 155 -4.01 1.15 21.59
CA CYS A 155 -4.21 2.53 22.00
C CYS A 155 -3.48 3.52 21.10
N ARG A 156 -2.22 3.22 20.73
CA ARG A 156 -1.45 4.05 19.80
C ARG A 156 -2.01 4.05 18.38
N LEU A 157 -2.42 2.89 17.87
CA LEU A 157 -3.01 2.76 16.53
C LEU A 157 -4.34 3.53 16.43
N LEU A 158 -5.14 3.53 17.50
CA LEU A 158 -6.44 4.19 17.58
C LEU A 158 -6.38 5.67 18.02
N GLY A 159 -5.18 6.27 18.00
CA GLY A 159 -5.00 7.71 18.25
C GLY A 159 -5.08 8.17 19.71
N SER A 160 -5.21 7.26 20.68
CA SER A 160 -5.27 7.55 22.12
C SER A 160 -4.12 6.84 22.85
N PRO A 161 -2.86 7.29 22.71
CA PRO A 161 -1.69 6.52 23.13
C PRO A 161 -1.60 6.35 24.66
N MET A 162 -1.64 5.10 25.13
CA MET A 162 -1.40 4.75 26.53
C MET A 162 -0.16 3.86 26.68
N SER A 163 0.71 4.17 27.64
CA SER A 163 1.91 3.36 27.89
C SER A 163 1.57 2.02 28.55
N ARG A 164 2.36 0.97 28.27
CA ARG A 164 2.27 -0.32 28.97
C ARG A 164 2.29 -0.15 30.49
N SER A 165 3.18 0.70 31.01
CA SER A 165 3.30 0.96 32.45
C SER A 165 2.06 1.62 33.04
N THR A 166 1.39 2.49 32.29
CA THR A 166 0.13 3.12 32.71
C THR A 166 -0.97 2.07 32.81
N ILE A 167 -1.07 1.18 31.81
CA ILE A 167 -2.04 0.07 31.80
C ILE A 167 -1.77 -0.89 32.96
N GLN A 168 -0.51 -1.31 33.17
CA GLN A 168 -0.14 -2.18 34.27
C GLN A 168 -0.43 -1.57 35.65
N ARG A 169 -0.19 -0.26 35.79
CA ARG A 169 -0.53 0.47 37.03
C ARG A 169 -2.04 0.52 37.22
N ALA A 170 -2.82 0.82 36.19
CA ALA A 170 -4.27 0.83 36.27
C ALA A 170 -4.87 -0.55 36.61
N VAL A 171 -4.27 -1.64 36.15
CA VAL A 171 -4.63 -3.01 36.60
C VAL A 171 -4.27 -3.21 38.08
N ALA A 172 -3.06 -2.82 38.49
CA ALA A 172 -2.62 -2.95 39.89
C ALA A 172 -3.47 -2.11 40.86
N ASP A 173 -3.94 -0.95 40.42
CA ASP A 173 -4.84 -0.06 41.15
C ASP A 173 -6.30 -0.54 41.13
N GLY A 174 -6.62 -1.64 40.43
CA GLY A 174 -7.98 -2.18 40.31
C GLY A 174 -8.90 -1.39 39.38
N ARG A 175 -8.37 -0.47 38.57
CA ARG A 175 -9.12 0.37 37.62
C ARG A 175 -9.42 -0.30 36.28
N LEU A 176 -8.73 -1.39 35.96
CA LEU A 176 -8.97 -2.17 34.75
C LEU A 176 -9.27 -3.63 35.10
N PRO A 177 -10.36 -4.21 34.55
CA PRO A 177 -10.65 -5.63 34.75
C PRO A 177 -9.59 -6.49 34.06
N SER A 178 -9.13 -7.53 34.77
CA SER A 178 -8.15 -8.47 34.23
C SER A 178 -8.36 -9.89 34.75
N VAL A 179 -7.97 -10.87 33.95
CA VAL A 179 -8.03 -12.31 34.26
C VAL A 179 -6.66 -12.92 34.03
N VAL A 180 -6.25 -13.82 34.92
CA VAL A 180 -5.05 -14.63 34.73
C VAL A 180 -5.42 -15.84 33.88
N ALA A 181 -4.87 -15.90 32.67
CA ALA A 181 -5.06 -17.03 31.77
C ALA A 181 -4.33 -18.29 32.31
N PRO A 182 -4.72 -19.51 31.87
CA PRO A 182 -4.10 -20.77 32.32
C PRO A 182 -2.58 -20.84 32.10
N ASN A 183 -2.04 -20.05 31.17
CA ASN A 183 -0.61 -19.92 30.87
C ASN A 183 0.12 -18.89 31.77
N GLY A 184 -0.55 -18.34 32.80
CA GLY A 184 -0.01 -17.36 33.73
C GLY A 184 0.03 -15.92 33.20
N GLN A 185 -0.48 -15.65 31.99
CA GLN A 185 -0.54 -14.29 31.45
C GLN A 185 -1.74 -13.52 32.01
N VAL A 186 -1.54 -12.22 32.30
CA VAL A 186 -2.63 -11.32 32.65
C VAL A 186 -3.25 -10.77 31.37
N LEU A 187 -4.51 -11.12 31.13
CA LEU A 187 -5.34 -10.62 30.04
C LEU A 187 -6.26 -9.52 30.57
N ILE A 188 -6.32 -8.41 29.86
CA ILE A 188 -7.04 -7.20 30.25
C ILE A 188 -8.12 -6.95 29.19
N GLU A 189 -9.30 -6.54 29.63
CA GLU A 189 -10.41 -6.22 28.71
C GLU A 189 -10.09 -4.98 27.90
N THR A 190 -10.19 -5.09 26.58
CA THR A 190 -9.69 -4.06 25.67
C THR A 190 -10.54 -2.80 25.70
N GLU A 191 -11.87 -2.92 25.74
CA GLU A 191 -12.76 -1.76 25.74
C GLU A 191 -12.50 -0.86 26.97
N ALA A 192 -12.35 -1.46 28.16
CA ALA A 192 -12.01 -0.73 29.38
C ALA A 192 -10.68 0.05 29.26
N VAL A 193 -9.68 -0.50 28.54
CA VAL A 193 -8.42 0.22 28.29
C VAL A 193 -8.60 1.35 27.28
N LEU A 194 -9.39 1.15 26.23
CA LEU A 194 -9.67 2.18 25.23
C LEU A 194 -10.49 3.33 25.83
N GLU A 195 -11.49 3.04 26.65
CA GLU A 195 -12.23 4.04 27.42
C GLU A 195 -11.30 4.83 28.34
N LEU A 196 -10.46 4.14 29.12
CA LEU A 196 -9.48 4.79 29.99
C LEU A 196 -8.48 5.65 29.19
N ALA A 197 -8.14 5.27 27.96
CA ALA A 197 -7.22 6.02 27.11
C ALA A 197 -7.85 7.28 26.52
N ARG A 198 -9.17 7.29 26.30
CA ARG A 198 -9.92 8.49 25.87
C ARG A 198 -10.10 9.50 27.01
N LEU A 199 -10.05 9.05 28.27
CA LEU A 199 -10.25 9.87 29.46
C LEU A 199 -8.97 10.55 29.99
N ASN A 200 -7.79 10.11 29.55
CA ASN A 200 -6.49 10.71 29.90
C ASN A 200 -5.97 11.61 28.78
#